data_AF-A0A9D1BP85-F1
#
_entry.id   AF-A0A9D1BP85-F1
#
_cell.length_a   1.000
_cell.length_b   1.000
_cell.length_c   1.000
_cell.angle_alpha   90.00
_cell.angle_beta   90.00
_cell.angle_gamma   90.00
#
_symmetry.space_group_name_H-M   'P 1'
#
loop_
_entity.id
_entity.type
_entity.pdbx_description
1 polymer ?
#
loop_
_entity_poly.entity_id
_entity_poly.type
_entity_poly.pdbx_seq_one_letter_code
_entity_poly.pdbx_strand_id
1 'polypeptide(L)'
;MTMSNAARSTSTPENSPPSGTSQPPETDPRVADMVRKAWELHEKLGPRGFRMITPPDPLKKKVRPMRRKGFDPVAAAERNLEIMSVTFSSWLNEEREHLHKAYEALEANPDNPQCYEAMNRAVHRIKGNAPILGNVAAGMIADPLSRLLENCADYQKTRPVLALSVHAICQALEQETPANDPELVETVNMLQSMAGRCIIAKDTARDTSRNATKDAAGCRSRTPCPKDQAAGRTSCPLAPVTCGSRI
;
A
#
# COMPACT_ATOMS: atom_id res chain seq x y z
N MET A 1 -13.38 62.58 44.71
CA MET A 1 -14.21 62.33 43.52
C MET A 1 -14.07 60.86 43.17
N THR A 2 -14.86 59.98 43.79
CA THR A 2 -16.13 59.41 43.28
C THR A 2 -15.96 58.47 42.08
N MET A 3 -15.93 57.16 42.39
CA MET A 3 -16.69 56.04 41.82
C MET A 3 -16.94 56.01 40.29
N SER A 4 -16.53 54.91 39.62
CA SER A 4 -17.50 54.06 38.93
C SER A 4 -16.95 52.71 38.44
N ASN A 5 -17.69 51.68 38.84
CA ASN A 5 -17.64 50.27 38.43
C ASN A 5 -17.95 50.08 36.94
N ALA A 6 -17.37 49.07 36.32
CA ALA A 6 -18.03 48.29 35.27
C ALA A 6 -17.62 46.81 35.38
N ALA A 7 -18.54 46.02 35.91
CA ALA A 7 -18.47 44.57 35.98
C ALA A 7 -18.43 43.97 34.56
N ARG A 8 -17.46 43.10 34.29
CA ARG A 8 -17.40 42.30 33.07
C ARG A 8 -18.17 41.01 33.32
N SER A 9 -19.40 40.96 32.82
CA SER A 9 -20.27 39.78 32.82
C SER A 9 -19.63 38.63 32.03
N THR A 10 -19.48 37.49 32.68
CA THR A 10 -19.17 36.20 32.05
C THR A 10 -20.45 35.61 31.47
N SER A 11 -20.65 35.72 30.17
CA SER A 11 -21.68 34.98 29.44
C SER A 11 -21.18 33.57 29.13
N THR A 12 -21.71 32.58 29.83
CA THR A 12 -21.70 31.17 29.43
C THR A 12 -22.42 30.99 28.09
N PRO A 13 -21.88 30.21 27.13
CA PRO A 13 -22.65 29.83 25.95
C PRO A 13 -23.64 28.73 26.35
N GLU A 14 -24.91 29.09 26.28
CA GLU A 14 -26.08 28.24 26.46
C GLU A 14 -26.17 27.26 25.29
N ASN A 15 -25.94 25.98 25.58
CA ASN A 15 -25.98 24.89 24.61
C ASN A 15 -27.44 24.46 24.41
N SER A 16 -28.16 25.16 23.54
CA SER A 16 -29.49 24.74 23.07
C SER A 16 -29.35 23.79 21.89
N PRO A 17 -30.03 22.62 21.88
CA PRO A 17 -30.00 21.70 20.75
C PRO A 17 -30.78 22.27 19.57
N PRO A 18 -30.30 22.10 18.31
CA PRO A 18 -31.05 22.55 17.14
C PRO A 18 -32.29 21.66 16.95
N SER A 19 -33.46 22.25 17.15
CA SER A 19 -34.77 21.73 16.70
C SER A 19 -34.87 21.85 15.18
N GLY A 20 -34.20 20.94 14.48
CA GLY A 20 -34.34 20.74 13.04
C GLY A 20 -34.97 19.38 12.76
N THR A 21 -36.28 19.35 12.51
CA THR A 21 -36.96 18.22 11.89
C THR A 21 -36.53 18.11 10.43
N SER A 22 -35.36 17.51 10.16
CA SER A 22 -35.01 17.01 8.85
C SER A 22 -35.59 15.59 8.72
N GLN A 23 -36.64 15.42 7.93
CA GLN A 23 -37.05 14.11 7.47
C GLN A 23 -35.83 13.43 6.80
N PRO A 24 -35.54 12.15 7.11
CA PRO A 24 -34.48 11.43 6.44
C PRO A 24 -34.77 11.36 4.93
N PRO A 25 -33.74 11.49 4.07
CA PRO A 25 -33.93 11.42 2.62
C PRO A 25 -34.58 10.08 2.26
N GLU A 26 -35.64 10.17 1.45
CA GLU A 26 -36.41 9.04 0.93
C GLU A 26 -35.45 8.09 0.19
N THR A 27 -35.01 7.03 0.86
CA THR A 27 -34.08 6.06 0.30
C THR A 27 -34.77 5.33 -0.83
N ASP A 28 -34.21 5.42 -2.05
CA ASP A 28 -34.63 4.64 -3.22
C ASP A 28 -34.90 3.19 -2.77
N PRO A 29 -36.09 2.63 -3.02
CA PRO A 29 -36.45 1.29 -2.56
C PRO A 29 -35.48 0.21 -3.04
N ARG A 30 -34.75 0.43 -4.15
CA ARG A 30 -33.69 -0.46 -4.63
C ARG A 30 -32.43 -0.38 -3.77
N VAL A 31 -32.07 0.81 -3.29
CA VAL A 31 -30.93 1.01 -2.38
C VAL A 31 -31.28 0.46 -0.99
N ALA A 32 -32.51 0.67 -0.52
CA ALA A 32 -32.97 0.12 0.75
C ALA A 32 -33.04 -1.43 0.75
N ASP A 33 -33.40 -2.05 -0.36
CA ASP A 33 -33.36 -3.50 -0.55
C ASP A 33 -31.92 -4.03 -0.64
N MET A 34 -31.03 -3.31 -1.34
CA MET A 34 -29.62 -3.66 -1.46
C MET A 34 -28.89 -3.56 -0.10
N VAL A 35 -29.16 -2.52 0.69
CA VAL A 35 -28.59 -2.36 2.04
C VAL A 35 -29.11 -3.44 2.98
N ARG A 36 -30.41 -3.77 2.94
CA ARG A 36 -30.96 -4.91 3.71
C ARG A 36 -30.30 -6.23 3.33
N LYS A 37 -30.20 -6.52 2.03
CA LYS A 37 -29.54 -7.74 1.54
C LYS A 37 -28.07 -7.79 1.94
N ALA A 38 -27.35 -6.67 1.89
CA ALA A 38 -25.96 -6.58 2.33
C ALA A 38 -25.81 -6.82 3.84
N TRP A 39 -26.75 -6.31 4.65
CA TRP A 39 -26.77 -6.53 6.10
C TRP A 39 -27.12 -7.98 6.45
N GLU A 40 -28.11 -8.58 5.78
CA GLU A 40 -28.46 -10.00 5.91
C GLU A 40 -27.33 -10.92 5.45
N LEU A 41 -26.57 -10.53 4.41
CA LEU A 41 -25.39 -11.26 3.96
C LEU A 41 -24.26 -11.17 5.00
N HIS A 42 -24.05 -10.01 5.61
CA HIS A 42 -23.08 -9.80 6.69
C HIS A 42 -23.43 -10.63 7.94
N GLU A 43 -24.73 -10.74 8.26
CA GLU A 43 -25.23 -11.55 9.36
C GLU A 43 -25.14 -13.06 9.08
N LYS A 44 -25.49 -13.50 7.86
CA LYS A 44 -25.37 -14.91 7.42
C LYS A 44 -23.92 -15.39 7.25
N LEU A 45 -23.02 -14.52 6.80
CA LEU A 45 -21.60 -14.86 6.62
C LEU A 45 -20.81 -14.77 7.94
N GLY A 46 -21.43 -14.22 8.99
CA GLY A 46 -20.76 -13.81 10.22
C GLY A 46 -19.71 -12.72 9.93
N PRO A 47 -19.17 -12.05 10.97
CA PRO A 47 -17.92 -11.34 10.79
C PRO A 47 -16.92 -12.39 10.29
N ARG A 48 -16.33 -12.22 9.10
CA ARG A 48 -15.22 -13.09 8.65
C ARG A 48 -14.24 -13.15 9.81
N GLY A 49 -14.22 -14.29 10.51
CA GLY A 49 -13.79 -14.34 11.89
C GLY A 49 -12.39 -13.77 12.00
N PHE A 50 -12.25 -12.60 12.62
CA PHE A 50 -10.92 -12.12 12.93
C PHE A 50 -10.37 -13.08 13.99
N ARG A 51 -9.34 -13.86 13.61
CA ARG A 51 -8.61 -14.64 14.59
C ARG A 51 -7.65 -13.67 15.26
N MET A 52 -8.01 -13.22 16.46
CA MET A 52 -7.06 -12.48 17.30
C MET A 52 -5.89 -13.42 17.60
N ILE A 53 -4.76 -13.19 16.93
CA ILE A 53 -3.51 -13.88 17.26
C ILE A 53 -3.02 -13.25 18.55
N THR A 54 -3.44 -13.82 19.67
CA THR A 54 -2.88 -13.44 20.97
C THR A 54 -1.42 -13.89 20.98
N PRO A 55 -0.45 -12.97 21.13
CA PRO A 55 0.95 -13.34 21.24
C PRO A 55 1.10 -14.37 22.38
N PRO A 56 1.87 -15.44 22.18
CA PRO A 56 2.00 -16.52 23.18
C PRO A 56 2.52 -16.00 24.52
N ASP A 57 3.31 -14.92 24.49
CA ASP A 57 3.81 -14.25 25.68
C ASP A 57 3.18 -12.85 25.84
N PRO A 58 2.50 -12.58 26.97
CA PRO A 58 2.06 -11.22 27.27
C PRO A 58 3.30 -10.35 27.53
N LEU A 59 3.60 -9.43 26.61
CA LEU A 59 4.74 -8.50 26.69
C LEU A 59 4.78 -7.73 28.02
N LYS A 60 3.62 -7.51 28.66
CA LYS A 60 3.51 -6.89 30.00
C LYS A 60 4.29 -7.63 31.09
N LYS A 61 4.51 -8.96 30.95
CA LYS A 61 5.35 -9.75 31.89
C LYS A 61 6.85 -9.61 31.60
N LYS A 62 7.23 -9.28 30.37
CA LYS A 62 8.64 -9.13 29.93
C LYS A 62 9.15 -7.70 30.03
N VAL A 63 8.25 -6.71 29.95
CA VAL A 63 8.58 -5.29 30.04
C VAL A 63 8.30 -4.80 31.46
N ARG A 64 9.34 -4.34 32.16
CA ARG A 64 9.15 -3.58 33.41
C ARG A 64 8.71 -2.16 33.04
N PRO A 65 7.56 -1.65 33.54
CA PRO A 65 7.21 -0.27 33.32
C PRO A 65 8.30 0.62 33.93
N MET A 66 8.87 1.50 33.10
CA MET A 66 9.89 2.47 33.52
C MET A 66 9.24 3.50 34.45
N ARG A 67 9.08 3.16 35.73
CA ARG A 67 8.51 4.02 36.77
C ARG A 67 9.64 4.63 37.60
N ARG A 68 10.38 5.57 37.02
CA ARG A 68 11.30 6.42 37.80
C ARG A 68 10.49 7.60 38.35
N LYS A 69 10.52 7.81 39.66
CA LYS A 69 9.81 8.94 40.30
C LYS A 69 10.33 10.26 39.71
N GLY A 70 9.42 11.11 39.24
CA GLY A 70 9.76 12.39 38.60
C GLY A 70 10.23 12.32 37.14
N PHE A 71 10.18 11.14 36.50
CA PHE A 71 10.44 11.01 35.06
C PHE A 71 9.11 11.02 34.30
N ASP A 72 8.91 12.05 33.49
CA ASP A 72 7.81 12.11 32.54
C ASP A 72 8.30 11.61 31.17
N PRO A 73 7.88 10.42 30.73
CA PRO A 73 8.30 9.87 29.44
C PRO A 73 7.78 10.67 28.25
N VAL A 74 6.64 11.36 28.37
CA VAL A 74 6.04 12.15 27.29
C VAL A 74 6.83 13.42 27.09
N ALA A 75 7.04 14.20 28.17
CA ALA A 75 7.86 15.41 28.11
C ALA A 75 9.31 15.13 27.66
N ALA A 76 9.88 13.98 28.05
CA ALA A 76 11.20 13.57 27.57
C ALA A 76 11.21 13.26 26.06
N ALA A 77 10.16 12.60 25.54
CA ALA A 77 10.04 12.32 24.12
C ALA A 77 9.82 13.60 23.30
N GLU A 78 8.98 14.52 23.77
CA GLU A 78 8.73 15.82 23.12
C GLU A 78 10.01 16.66 23.03
N ARG A 79 10.79 16.74 24.12
CA ARG A 79 12.09 17.43 24.10
C ARG A 79 13.05 16.81 23.09
N ASN A 80 13.09 15.48 22.99
CA ASN A 80 13.94 14.82 22.01
C ASN A 80 13.48 15.09 20.57
N LEU A 81 12.17 15.12 20.32
CA LEU A 81 11.61 15.50 19.01
C LEU A 81 11.94 16.95 18.67
N GLU A 82 11.89 17.87 19.63
CA GLU A 82 12.30 19.26 19.43
C GLU A 82 13.79 19.39 19.07
N ILE A 83 14.65 18.60 19.71
CA ILE A 83 16.09 18.58 19.37
C ILE A 83 16.32 18.00 17.97
N MET A 84 15.55 16.99 17.56
CA MET A 84 15.72 16.34 16.25
C MET A 84 15.03 17.10 15.11
N SER A 85 14.01 17.90 15.39
CA SER A 85 13.23 18.58 14.35
C SER A 85 14.08 19.54 13.51
N VAL A 86 15.14 20.10 14.10
CA VAL A 86 16.10 20.98 13.39
C VAL A 86 16.84 20.28 12.25
N THR A 87 16.92 18.93 12.25
CA THR A 87 17.56 18.14 11.19
C THR A 87 16.56 17.57 10.18
N PHE A 88 15.25 17.78 10.35
CA PHE A 88 14.25 17.20 9.45
C PHE A 88 14.37 17.74 8.03
N SER A 89 14.64 19.04 7.88
CA SER A 89 14.83 19.65 6.56
C SER A 89 16.06 19.10 5.83
N SER A 90 17.18 18.85 6.52
CA SER A 90 18.35 18.22 5.90
C SER A 90 18.06 16.78 5.47
N TRP A 91 17.34 16.02 6.29
CA TRP A 91 16.94 14.65 5.93
C TRP A 91 15.99 14.61 4.73
N LEU A 92 15.01 15.52 4.66
CA LEU A 92 14.14 15.63 3.49
C LEU A 92 14.91 15.99 2.22
N ASN A 93 15.90 16.88 2.32
CA ASN A 93 16.78 17.23 1.19
C ASN A 93 17.62 16.03 0.74
N GLU A 94 18.17 15.23 1.67
CA GLU A 94 18.89 14.01 1.34
C GLU A 94 17.99 12.98 0.65
N GLU A 95 16.74 12.82 1.11
CA GLU A 95 15.79 11.92 0.46
C GLU A 95 15.40 12.40 -0.94
N ARG A 96 15.23 13.72 -1.14
CA ARG A 96 15.03 14.33 -2.46
C ARG A 96 16.20 14.03 -3.39
N GLU A 97 17.44 14.21 -2.93
CA GLU A 97 18.63 13.92 -3.73
C GLU A 97 18.74 12.43 -4.09
N HIS A 98 18.45 11.55 -3.14
CA HIS A 98 18.46 10.10 -3.39
C HIS A 98 17.40 9.72 -4.44
N LEU A 99 16.20 10.30 -4.36
CA LEU A 99 15.15 10.09 -5.36
C LEU A 99 15.60 10.56 -6.74
N HIS A 100 16.17 11.77 -6.83
CA HIS A 100 16.64 12.33 -8.10
C HIS A 100 17.75 11.47 -8.73
N LYS A 101 18.75 11.08 -7.95
CA LYS A 101 19.85 10.22 -8.41
C LYS A 101 19.36 8.85 -8.87
N ALA A 102 18.39 8.26 -8.17
CA ALA A 102 17.80 6.98 -8.57
C ALA A 102 17.01 7.11 -9.88
N TYR A 103 16.30 8.22 -10.06
CA TYR A 103 15.59 8.52 -11.31
C TYR A 103 16.54 8.71 -12.50
N GLU A 104 17.61 9.50 -12.33
CA GLU A 104 18.65 9.69 -13.36
C GLU A 104 19.32 8.37 -13.76
N ALA A 105 19.64 7.52 -12.78
CA ALA A 105 20.25 6.21 -13.03
C ALA A 105 19.31 5.28 -13.83
N LEU A 106 18.00 5.37 -13.58
CA LEU A 106 16.98 4.62 -14.31
C LEU A 106 16.74 5.16 -15.72
N GLU A 107 16.69 6.48 -15.90
CA GLU A 107 16.60 7.10 -17.23
C GLU A 107 17.81 6.77 -18.11
N ALA A 108 19.01 6.73 -17.52
CA ALA A 108 20.23 6.35 -18.23
C ALA A 108 20.28 4.85 -18.58
N ASN A 109 19.66 3.98 -17.78
CA ASN A 109 19.69 2.53 -17.95
C ASN A 109 18.31 1.90 -17.71
N PRO A 110 17.35 2.10 -18.62
CA PRO A 110 15.95 1.68 -18.42
C PRO A 110 15.77 0.16 -18.38
N ASP A 111 16.66 -0.59 -19.04
CA ASP A 111 16.62 -2.05 -19.08
C ASP A 111 17.36 -2.69 -17.89
N ASN A 112 17.95 -1.89 -17.01
CA ASN A 112 18.68 -2.37 -15.84
C ASN A 112 17.70 -2.57 -14.66
N PRO A 113 17.43 -3.83 -14.24
CA PRO A 113 16.48 -4.10 -13.17
C PRO A 113 16.96 -3.55 -11.82
N GLN A 114 18.27 -3.45 -11.59
CA GLN A 114 18.82 -2.85 -10.37
C GLN A 114 18.54 -1.35 -10.29
N CYS A 115 18.54 -0.62 -11.42
CA CYS A 115 18.13 0.78 -11.47
C CYS A 115 16.64 0.93 -11.15
N TYR A 116 15.80 0.04 -11.70
CA TYR A 116 14.36 0.06 -11.43
C TYR A 116 14.06 -0.23 -9.95
N GLU A 117 14.73 -1.21 -9.37
CA GLU A 117 14.61 -1.50 -7.94
C GLU A 117 15.13 -0.35 -7.07
N ALA A 118 16.23 0.30 -7.46
CA ALA A 118 16.76 1.46 -6.74
C ALA A 118 15.75 2.61 -6.73
N MET A 119 15.11 2.87 -7.88
CA MET A 119 14.03 3.86 -7.98
C MET A 119 12.85 3.49 -7.09
N ASN A 120 12.38 2.24 -7.13
CA ASN A 120 11.28 1.79 -6.28
C ASN A 120 11.62 1.93 -4.78
N ARG A 121 12.85 1.59 -4.38
CA ARG A 121 13.32 1.79 -3.00
C ARG A 121 13.33 3.26 -2.59
N ALA A 122 13.77 4.16 -3.48
CA ALA A 122 13.77 5.60 -3.20
C ALA A 122 12.34 6.14 -3.00
N VAL A 123 11.38 5.72 -3.85
CA VAL A 123 9.97 6.08 -3.69
C VAL A 123 9.39 5.54 -2.37
N HIS A 124 9.75 4.32 -1.97
CA HIS A 124 9.33 3.75 -0.67
C HIS A 124 9.87 4.54 0.53
N ARG A 125 11.09 5.06 0.45
CA ARG A 125 11.66 5.94 1.48
C ARG A 125 10.86 7.23 1.60
N ILE A 126 10.55 7.90 0.48
CA ILE A 126 9.70 9.10 0.51
C ILE A 126 8.34 8.80 1.14
N LYS A 127 7.69 7.72 0.69
CA LYS A 127 6.38 7.30 1.23
C LYS A 127 6.41 7.15 2.76
N GLY A 128 7.47 6.57 3.31
CA GLY A 128 7.61 6.35 4.75
C GLY A 128 8.08 7.59 5.51
N ASN A 129 9.10 8.28 5.01
CA ASN A 129 9.81 9.32 5.73
C ASN A 129 9.13 10.68 5.61
N ALA A 130 8.60 11.04 4.44
CA ALA A 130 8.07 12.39 4.21
C ALA A 130 6.92 12.74 5.18
N PRO A 131 5.90 11.88 5.42
CA PRO A 131 4.85 12.19 6.38
C PRO A 131 5.36 12.32 7.83
N ILE A 132 6.37 11.54 8.22
CA ILE A 132 6.97 11.59 9.57
C ILE A 132 7.71 12.91 9.79
N LEU A 133 8.30 13.45 8.73
CA LEU A 133 9.06 14.70 8.75
C LEU A 133 8.20 15.94 8.43
N GLY A 134 6.87 15.80 8.44
CA GLY A 134 5.93 16.91 8.27
C GLY A 134 5.48 17.18 6.82
N ASN A 135 5.95 16.41 5.84
CA ASN A 135 5.60 16.58 4.44
C ASN A 135 4.61 15.50 3.95
N VAL A 136 3.33 15.77 4.18
CA VAL A 136 2.25 14.84 3.82
C VAL A 136 2.05 14.77 2.30
N ALA A 137 2.23 15.88 1.58
CA ALA A 137 2.01 15.96 0.14
C ALA A 137 2.95 15.01 -0.64
N ALA A 138 4.25 15.02 -0.35
CA ALA A 138 5.20 14.12 -0.98
C ALA A 138 4.86 12.63 -0.70
N GLY A 139 4.41 12.32 0.52
CA GLY A 139 3.94 10.98 0.88
C GLY A 139 2.69 10.54 0.10
N MET A 140 1.75 11.46 -0.13
CA MET A 140 0.52 11.20 -0.90
C MET A 140 0.80 10.86 -2.37
N ILE A 141 1.82 11.47 -2.99
CA ILE A 141 2.25 11.14 -4.36
C ILE A 141 3.04 9.82 -4.36
N ALA A 142 3.94 9.63 -3.40
CA ALA A 142 4.82 8.48 -3.35
C ALA A 142 4.10 7.14 -3.10
N ASP A 143 2.98 7.13 -2.36
CA ASP A 143 2.20 5.91 -2.12
C ASP A 143 1.64 5.26 -3.40
N PRO A 144 0.83 5.94 -4.23
CA PRO A 144 0.33 5.34 -5.47
C PRO A 144 1.44 5.13 -6.50
N LEU A 145 2.51 5.94 -6.51
CA LEU A 145 3.68 5.70 -7.36
C LEU A 145 4.41 4.41 -6.98
N SER A 146 4.60 4.15 -5.68
CA SER A 146 5.18 2.92 -5.15
C SER A 146 4.37 1.70 -5.62
N ARG A 147 3.04 1.76 -5.52
CA ARG A 147 2.15 0.69 -6.01
C ARG A 147 2.22 0.50 -7.52
N LEU A 148 2.34 1.59 -8.29
CA LEU A 148 2.51 1.53 -9.73
C LEU A 148 3.81 0.78 -10.07
N LEU A 149 4.93 1.14 -9.42
CA LEU A 149 6.23 0.52 -9.69
C LEU A 149 6.29 -0.97 -9.29
N GLU A 150 5.57 -1.39 -8.26
CA GLU A 150 5.47 -2.80 -7.84
C GLU A 150 4.63 -3.68 -8.79
N ASN A 151 3.68 -3.08 -9.49
CA ASN A 151 2.67 -3.81 -10.26
C ASN A 151 2.79 -3.63 -11.76
N CYS A 152 3.49 -2.61 -12.23
CA CYS A 152 3.88 -2.46 -13.62
C CYS A 152 5.34 -2.90 -13.80
N ALA A 153 5.59 -3.99 -14.52
CA ALA A 153 6.96 -4.43 -14.83
C ALA A 153 7.55 -3.70 -16.05
N ASP A 154 6.70 -3.00 -16.81
CA ASP A 154 7.07 -2.34 -18.06
C ASP A 154 7.37 -0.87 -17.81
N TYR A 155 8.66 -0.54 -17.69
CA TYR A 155 9.11 0.81 -17.44
C TYR A 155 8.64 1.80 -18.52
N GLN A 156 8.59 1.39 -19.79
CA GLN A 156 8.21 2.29 -20.90
C GLN A 156 6.77 2.81 -20.75
N LYS A 157 5.87 2.01 -20.16
CA LYS A 157 4.51 2.44 -19.84
C LYS A 157 4.46 3.41 -18.66
N THR A 158 5.37 3.29 -17.72
CA THR A 158 5.42 4.12 -16.51
C THR A 158 6.21 5.41 -16.67
N ARG A 159 7.14 5.45 -17.63
CA ARG A 159 8.13 6.53 -17.79
C ARG A 159 7.55 7.95 -17.82
N PRO A 160 6.50 8.26 -18.61
CA PRO A 160 5.96 9.64 -18.68
C PRO A 160 5.41 10.11 -17.32
N VAL A 161 4.78 9.20 -16.60
CA VAL A 161 4.16 9.49 -15.31
C VAL A 161 5.20 9.49 -14.19
N LEU A 162 6.25 8.69 -14.32
CA LEU A 162 7.37 8.70 -13.38
C LEU A 162 8.07 10.05 -13.37
N ALA A 163 8.39 10.60 -14.55
CA ALA A 163 9.04 11.91 -14.67
C ALA A 163 8.23 13.01 -13.96
N LEU A 164 6.92 13.08 -14.28
CA LEU A 164 5.99 14.04 -13.66
C LEU A 164 5.91 13.85 -12.14
N SER A 165 5.82 12.61 -11.68
CA SER A 165 5.66 12.30 -10.25
C SER A 165 6.94 12.61 -9.46
N VAL A 166 8.12 12.36 -10.02
CA VAL A 166 9.40 12.72 -9.39
C VAL A 166 9.52 14.23 -9.27
N HIS A 167 9.19 14.97 -10.33
CA HIS A 167 9.16 16.42 -10.29
C HIS A 167 8.19 16.94 -9.22
N ALA A 168 6.95 16.42 -9.19
CA ALA A 168 5.95 16.81 -8.21
C ALA A 168 6.37 16.49 -6.77
N ILE A 169 7.02 15.34 -6.53
CA ILE A 169 7.58 15.00 -5.21
C ILE A 169 8.70 15.97 -4.83
N CYS A 170 9.65 16.25 -5.73
CA CYS A 170 10.73 17.19 -5.46
C CYS A 170 10.21 18.59 -5.14
N GLN A 171 9.22 19.07 -5.91
CA GLN A 171 8.56 20.34 -5.65
C GLN A 171 7.85 20.34 -4.29
N ALA A 172 7.11 19.28 -3.98
CA ALA A 172 6.41 19.15 -2.70
C ALA A 172 7.38 19.10 -1.51
N LEU A 173 8.61 18.61 -1.69
CA LEU A 173 9.64 18.60 -0.65
C LEU A 173 10.31 19.97 -0.45
N GLU A 174 10.34 20.80 -1.50
CA GLU A 174 10.93 22.15 -1.47
C GLU A 174 9.94 23.22 -1.00
N GLN A 175 8.71 23.13 -1.49
CA GLN A 175 7.61 24.04 -1.19
C GLN A 175 6.72 23.31 -0.21
N GLU A 176 6.37 23.89 0.94
CA GLU A 176 5.41 23.28 1.88
C GLU A 176 4.02 23.18 1.23
N THR A 177 3.84 22.22 0.32
CA THR A 177 2.62 22.05 -0.47
C THR A 177 1.51 21.56 0.46
N PRO A 178 0.37 22.27 0.54
CA PRO A 178 -0.74 21.82 1.36
C PRO A 178 -1.32 20.53 0.79
N ALA A 179 -1.71 19.60 1.66
CA ALA A 179 -2.28 18.31 1.26
C ALA A 179 -3.61 18.41 0.46
N ASN A 180 -4.25 19.58 0.45
CA ASN A 180 -5.50 19.84 -0.26
C ASN A 180 -5.31 20.66 -1.55
N ASP A 181 -4.07 20.75 -2.05
CA ASP A 181 -3.80 21.36 -3.35
C ASP A 181 -4.51 20.57 -4.48
N PRO A 182 -5.36 21.21 -5.31
CA PRO A 182 -6.08 20.51 -6.37
C PRO A 182 -5.16 19.80 -7.37
N GLU A 183 -4.00 20.38 -7.70
CA GLU A 183 -3.04 19.79 -8.65
C GLU A 183 -2.40 18.51 -8.10
N LEU A 184 -2.06 18.52 -6.81
CA LEU A 184 -1.63 17.34 -6.06
C LEU A 184 -2.69 16.24 -6.10
N VAL A 185 -3.95 16.56 -5.80
CA VAL A 185 -5.05 15.59 -5.77
C VAL A 185 -5.28 14.98 -7.16
N GLU A 186 -5.21 15.77 -8.22
CA GLU A 186 -5.32 15.28 -9.59
C GLU A 186 -4.20 14.31 -9.95
N THR A 187 -2.95 14.66 -9.61
CA THR A 187 -1.78 13.81 -9.82
C THR A 187 -1.91 12.48 -9.09
N VAL A 188 -2.35 12.51 -7.83
CA VAL A 188 -2.60 11.32 -7.01
C VAL A 188 -3.68 10.43 -7.62
N ASN A 189 -4.81 11.02 -8.06
CA ASN A 189 -5.91 10.28 -8.70
C ASN A 189 -5.46 9.62 -10.01
N MET A 190 -4.67 10.32 -10.82
CA MET A 190 -4.08 9.78 -12.05
C MET A 190 -3.21 8.55 -11.74
N LEU A 191 -2.30 8.66 -10.76
CA LEU A 191 -1.42 7.57 -10.34
C LEU A 191 -2.20 6.37 -9.81
N GLN A 192 -3.22 6.61 -8.99
CA GLN A 192 -4.08 5.54 -8.47
C GLN A 192 -4.83 4.80 -9.59
N SER A 193 -5.37 5.54 -10.57
CA SER A 193 -6.02 4.96 -11.75
C SER A 193 -5.06 4.06 -12.53
N MET A 194 -3.83 4.52 -12.77
CA MET A 194 -2.79 3.74 -13.45
C MET A 194 -2.36 2.50 -12.66
N ALA A 195 -2.12 2.64 -11.37
CA ALA A 195 -1.76 1.53 -10.50
C ALA A 195 -2.87 0.47 -10.46
N GLY A 196 -4.13 0.89 -10.36
CA GLY A 196 -5.30 0.01 -10.41
C GLY A 196 -5.37 -0.80 -11.70
N ARG A 197 -5.14 -0.16 -12.87
CA ARG A 197 -5.07 -0.87 -14.16
C ARG A 197 -3.96 -1.93 -14.18
N CYS A 198 -2.78 -1.62 -13.63
CA CYS A 198 -1.66 -2.56 -13.59
C CYS A 198 -1.94 -3.75 -12.66
N ILE A 199 -2.58 -3.51 -11.51
CA ILE A 199 -2.99 -4.58 -10.58
C ILE A 199 -3.99 -5.53 -11.25
N ILE A 200 -5.03 -5.00 -11.89
CA ILE A 200 -6.03 -5.80 -12.61
C ILE A 200 -5.36 -6.63 -13.73
N ALA A 201 -4.46 -6.03 -14.50
CA ALA A 201 -3.73 -6.74 -15.54
C ALA A 201 -2.85 -7.87 -14.99
N LYS A 202 -2.19 -7.66 -13.85
CA LYS A 202 -1.34 -8.65 -13.18
C LYS A 202 -2.17 -9.81 -12.59
N ASP A 203 -3.33 -9.51 -12.01
CA ASP A 203 -4.22 -10.53 -11.45
C ASP A 203 -4.90 -11.36 -12.55
N THR A 204 -5.35 -10.73 -13.64
CA THR A 204 -5.91 -11.46 -14.80
C THR A 204 -4.87 -12.38 -15.46
N ALA A 205 -3.61 -11.94 -15.57
CA ALA A 205 -2.51 -12.79 -16.04
C ALA A 205 -2.24 -13.97 -15.10
N ARG A 206 -2.28 -13.74 -13.78
CA ARG A 206 -2.09 -14.80 -12.76
C ARG A 206 -3.22 -15.84 -12.81
N ASP A 207 -4.47 -15.40 -12.94
CA ASP A 207 -5.62 -16.30 -13.01
C ASP A 207 -5.64 -17.11 -14.32
N THR A 208 -5.24 -16.52 -15.44
CA THR A 208 -5.08 -17.23 -16.71
C THR A 208 -4.04 -18.36 -16.60
N SER A 209 -2.89 -18.09 -15.98
CA SER A 209 -1.84 -19.10 -15.75
C SER A 209 -2.30 -20.22 -14.79
N ARG A 210 -3.06 -19.86 -13.75
CA ARG A 210 -3.64 -20.83 -12.80
C ARG A 210 -4.69 -21.73 -13.45
N ASN A 211 -5.49 -21.20 -14.37
CA ASN A 211 -6.48 -22.00 -15.10
C ASN A 211 -5.82 -22.93 -16.12
N ALA A 212 -4.83 -22.45 -16.89
CA ALA A 212 -4.08 -23.28 -17.83
C ALA A 212 -3.37 -24.47 -17.16
N THR A 213 -2.83 -24.28 -15.95
CA THR A 213 -2.20 -25.37 -15.17
C THR A 213 -3.21 -26.36 -14.58
N LYS A 214 -4.43 -25.90 -14.25
CA LYS A 214 -5.53 -26.79 -13.84
C LYS A 214 -6.07 -27.63 -15.01
N ASP A 215 -6.20 -27.06 -16.20
CA ASP A 215 -6.65 -27.78 -17.38
C ASP A 215 -5.63 -28.84 -17.84
N ALA A 216 -4.32 -28.54 -17.70
CA ALA A 216 -3.25 -29.51 -17.92
C ALA A 216 -3.21 -30.63 -16.85
N ALA A 217 -3.56 -30.33 -15.59
CA ALA A 217 -3.65 -31.32 -14.52
C ALA A 217 -4.96 -32.15 -14.57
N GLY A 218 -6.02 -31.60 -15.17
CA GLY A 218 -7.32 -32.24 -15.38
C GLY A 218 -7.34 -33.26 -16.52
N CYS A 219 -6.35 -33.23 -17.43
CA CYS A 219 -6.17 -34.21 -18.49
C CYS A 219 -5.46 -35.49 -17.99
N ARG A 220 -5.98 -36.10 -16.91
CA ARG A 220 -5.69 -37.48 -16.48
C ARG A 220 -6.97 -38.28 -16.26
N SER A 221 -8.03 -37.96 -16.99
CA SER A 221 -9.23 -38.80 -17.06
C SER A 221 -9.04 -39.94 -18.06
N ARG A 222 -8.54 -41.06 -17.53
CA ARG A 222 -8.88 -42.45 -17.90
C ARG A 222 -9.25 -42.69 -19.38
N THR A 223 -8.25 -42.92 -20.21
CA THR A 223 -8.42 -43.93 -21.26
C THR A 223 -8.47 -45.31 -20.58
N PRO A 224 -9.51 -46.13 -20.79
CA PRO A 224 -9.50 -47.51 -20.33
C PRO A 224 -8.39 -48.26 -21.09
N CYS A 225 -7.44 -48.84 -20.37
CA CYS A 225 -6.55 -49.85 -20.95
C CYS A 225 -7.41 -51.01 -21.49
N PRO A 226 -7.27 -51.41 -22.77
CA PRO A 226 -7.89 -52.64 -23.25
C PRO A 226 -7.12 -53.82 -22.63
N LYS A 227 -7.81 -54.60 -21.80
CA LYS A 227 -7.31 -55.88 -21.32
C LYS A 227 -7.44 -56.93 -22.43
N ASP A 228 -6.33 -57.62 -22.66
CA ASP A 228 -6.20 -59.02 -23.06
C ASP A 228 -7.06 -59.54 -24.23
N GLN A 229 -6.41 -59.71 -25.39
CA GLN A 229 -6.60 -60.90 -26.22
C GLN A 229 -5.30 -61.28 -26.95
N ALA A 230 -4.65 -62.29 -26.37
CA ALA A 230 -3.92 -63.42 -26.98
C ALA A 230 -3.01 -63.24 -28.23
N ALA A 231 -1.78 -63.72 -28.02
CA ALA A 231 -0.96 -64.55 -28.91
C ALA A 231 -0.27 -63.90 -30.13
N GLY A 232 1.06 -63.86 -30.08
CA GLY A 232 1.90 -63.67 -31.25
C GLY A 232 3.35 -63.36 -30.89
N ARG A 233 4.20 -64.39 -30.88
CA ARG A 233 5.66 -64.29 -30.77
C ARG A 233 6.21 -63.35 -31.86
N THR A 234 7.18 -62.49 -31.51
CA THR A 234 8.46 -62.33 -32.22
C THR A 234 9.38 -61.31 -31.54
N SER A 235 10.53 -61.81 -31.08
CA SER A 235 11.88 -61.21 -31.04
C SER A 235 12.06 -59.71 -30.77
N CYS A 236 12.68 -59.40 -29.63
CA CYS A 236 13.47 -58.18 -29.39
C CYS A 236 14.78 -58.20 -30.19
N PRO A 237 15.30 -57.02 -30.58
CA PRO A 237 16.73 -56.77 -30.51
C PRO A 237 17.05 -55.66 -29.49
N LEU A 238 17.97 -56.00 -28.60
CA LEU A 238 18.67 -55.09 -27.69
C LEU A 238 19.53 -54.11 -28.50
N ALA A 239 19.50 -52.82 -28.14
CA ALA A 239 20.53 -51.86 -28.51
C ALA A 239 21.12 -51.23 -27.23
N PRO A 240 22.45 -51.00 -27.18
CA PRO A 240 23.19 -50.80 -25.94
C PRO A 240 23.27 -49.36 -25.45
N VAL A 241 23.36 -49.21 -24.13
CA VAL A 241 23.72 -47.99 -23.41
C VAL A 241 25.25 -47.86 -23.43
N THR A 242 25.78 -46.80 -24.02
CA THR A 242 27.20 -46.44 -23.88
C THR A 242 27.38 -45.45 -22.74
N CYS A 243 27.97 -45.93 -21.64
CA CYS A 243 28.67 -45.14 -20.63
C CYS A 243 30.08 -44.85 -21.16
N GLY A 244 30.52 -43.58 -21.12
CA GLY A 244 31.84 -43.15 -21.58
C GLY A 244 32.48 -42.20 -20.58
N SER A 245 33.60 -42.65 -20.02
CA SER A 245 34.38 -42.09 -18.92
C SER A 245 35.28 -40.90 -19.29
N ARG A 246 35.67 -40.19 -18.22
CA ARG A 246 36.87 -39.37 -18.04
C ARG A 246 38.07 -39.71 -18.95
N ILE A 247 38.73 -38.64 -19.41
CA ILE A 247 40.15 -38.41 -19.18
C ILE A 247 40.28 -37.00 -18.58
#